data_AF-A0A7S2HMX8-F1
#
_entry.id   AF-A0A7S2HMX8-F1
#
_cell.length_a   1.000
_cell.length_b   1.000
_cell.length_c   1.000
_cell.angle_alpha   90.00
_cell.angle_beta   90.00
_cell.angle_gamma   90.00
#
_symmetry.space_group_name_H-M   'P 1'
#
loop_
_entity.id
_entity.type
_entity.pdbx_description
1 polymer ?
#
loop_
_entity_poly.entity_id
_entity_poly.type
_entity_poly.pdbx_seq_one_letter_code
_entity_poly.pdbx_strand_id
1 'polypeptide(L)'
;DSLTAGFFCNGSLFEPYGRTLAQRLSAEGAQCEVVVCGMSGRTAEEMVRNADGSMVCVAGLHGKGLARILREDGPFDLAILMAGTNDMGHGAADEAVLRDLRALHLLCHRRGVAT
;
A
#
# COMPACT_ATOMS: atom_id res chain seq x y z
N ASP A 1 3.80 -1.40 -1.85
CA ASP A 1 5.23 -1.77 -2.00
C ASP A 1 6.00 -0.71 -2.82
N SER A 2 7.16 -1.06 -3.39
CA SER A 2 7.96 -0.19 -4.27
C SER A 2 7.25 0.20 -5.57
N LEU A 3 6.44 -0.70 -6.14
CA LEU A 3 5.62 -0.42 -7.33
C LEU A 3 4.58 0.66 -7.04
N THR A 4 3.98 0.59 -5.86
CA THR A 4 3.03 1.62 -5.39
C THR A 4 3.72 2.95 -5.16
N ALA A 5 4.89 2.93 -4.53
CA ALA A 5 5.68 4.13 -4.24
C ALA A 5 6.26 4.77 -5.52
N GLY A 6 6.37 3.99 -6.60
CA GLY A 6 7.04 4.40 -7.82
C GLY A 6 8.57 4.44 -7.70
N PHE A 7 9.15 3.58 -6.87
CA PHE A 7 10.60 3.56 -6.61
C PHE A 7 11.41 3.33 -7.90
N PHE A 8 12.32 4.24 -8.24
CA PHE A 8 13.30 4.05 -9.30
C PHE A 8 14.63 4.75 -8.95
N CYS A 9 15.65 4.58 -9.79
CA CYS A 9 16.98 5.17 -9.57
C CYS A 9 17.54 4.89 -8.15
N ASN A 10 17.45 3.62 -7.70
CA ASN A 10 17.85 3.17 -6.36
C ASN A 10 17.23 3.95 -5.18
N GLY A 11 16.02 4.49 -5.35
CA GLY A 11 15.30 5.20 -4.30
C GLY A 11 15.68 6.66 -4.15
N SER A 12 16.49 7.18 -5.07
CA SER A 12 16.71 8.63 -5.18
C SER A 12 15.52 9.35 -5.79
N LEU A 13 14.68 8.65 -6.57
CA LEU A 13 13.51 9.22 -7.24
C LEU A 13 12.29 8.30 -7.14
N PHE A 14 11.09 8.90 -7.22
CA PHE A 14 9.81 8.22 -7.08
C PHE A 14 8.77 8.75 -8.09
N GLU A 15 8.13 7.85 -8.83
CA GLU A 15 7.05 8.16 -9.77
C GLU A 15 5.82 7.28 -9.47
N PRO A 16 5.02 7.62 -8.46
CA PRO A 16 3.91 6.78 -8.03
C PRO A 16 2.80 6.76 -9.09
N TYR A 17 2.36 5.56 -9.48
CA TYR A 17 1.32 5.38 -10.50
C TYR A 17 -0.02 6.03 -10.11
N GLY A 18 -0.27 6.27 -8.81
CA GLY A 18 -1.50 6.88 -8.30
C GLY A 18 -1.78 8.27 -8.89
N ARG A 19 -0.73 9.04 -9.26
CA ARG A 19 -0.92 10.33 -9.97
C ARG A 19 -1.54 10.10 -11.34
N THR A 20 -0.99 9.17 -12.11
CA THR A 20 -1.51 8.80 -13.43
C THR A 20 -2.90 8.20 -13.33
N LEU A 21 -3.16 7.35 -12.32
CA LEU A 21 -4.48 6.79 -12.06
C LEU A 21 -5.53 7.90 -11.87
N ALA A 22 -5.28 8.86 -10.97
CA ALA A 22 -6.20 9.97 -10.71
C ALA A 22 -6.46 10.81 -11.97
N GLN A 23 -5.40 11.13 -12.73
CA GLN A 23 -5.50 11.89 -13.97
C GLN A 23 -6.36 11.18 -15.03
N ARG A 24 -6.18 9.86 -15.18
CA ARG A 24 -6.91 9.09 -16.18
C ARG A 24 -8.38 8.90 -15.79
N LEU A 25 -8.67 8.61 -14.53
CA LEU A 25 -10.05 8.53 -14.03
C LEU A 25 -10.78 9.87 -14.19
N SER A 26 -10.11 10.99 -13.88
CA SER A 26 -10.68 12.32 -14.10
C SER A 26 -10.95 12.61 -15.58
N ALA A 27 -10.09 12.16 -16.49
CA ALA A 27 -10.29 12.33 -17.94
C ALA A 27 -11.49 11.54 -18.47
N GLU A 28 -11.82 10.40 -17.84
CA GLU A 28 -12.99 9.57 -18.12
C GLU A 28 -14.26 10.05 -17.38
N GLY A 29 -14.19 11.19 -16.67
CA GLY A 29 -15.32 11.80 -15.98
C GLY A 29 -15.57 11.32 -14.54
N ALA A 30 -14.69 10.49 -13.99
CA ALA A 30 -14.75 10.07 -12.58
C ALA A 30 -13.91 11.02 -11.70
N GLN A 31 -14.57 11.76 -10.81
CA GLN A 31 -13.87 12.55 -9.80
C GLN A 31 -13.41 11.65 -8.66
N CYS A 32 -12.10 11.47 -8.50
CA CYS A 32 -11.51 10.68 -7.43
C CYS A 32 -10.27 11.36 -6.84
N GLU A 33 -10.11 11.26 -5.53
CA GLU A 33 -8.85 11.56 -4.86
C GLU A 33 -8.06 10.26 -4.66
N VAL A 34 -6.77 10.28 -4.98
CA VAL A 34 -5.89 9.11 -4.84
C VAL A 34 -4.78 9.42 -3.85
N VAL A 35 -4.78 8.71 -2.72
CA VAL A 35 -3.71 8.76 -1.72
C VAL A 35 -2.78 7.56 -1.93
N VAL A 36 -1.48 7.84 -2.09
CA VAL A 36 -0.46 6.81 -2.28
C VAL A 36 0.31 6.59 -0.98
N CYS A 37 0.27 5.37 -0.46
CA CYS A 37 0.94 4.97 0.78
C CYS A 37 1.90 3.78 0.59
N GLY A 38 2.54 3.70 -0.58
CA GLY A 38 3.48 2.63 -0.90
C GLY A 38 4.74 2.63 -0.02
N MET A 39 5.02 1.49 0.62
CA MET A 39 6.26 1.29 1.38
C MET A 39 7.23 0.36 0.63
N SER A 40 8.32 0.92 0.09
CA SER A 40 9.33 0.17 -0.67
C SER A 40 10.01 -0.91 0.16
N GLY A 41 10.15 -2.10 -0.45
CA GLY A 41 10.86 -3.25 0.12
C GLY A 41 10.16 -3.95 1.29
N ARG A 42 8.89 -3.61 1.58
CA ARG A 42 8.12 -4.24 2.67
C ARG A 42 7.29 -5.42 2.20
N THR A 43 7.31 -6.50 2.98
CA THR A 43 6.48 -7.69 2.76
C THR A 43 5.05 -7.49 3.27
N ALA A 44 4.11 -8.32 2.84
CA ALA A 44 2.74 -8.31 3.36
C ALA A 44 2.73 -8.59 4.87
N GLU A 45 3.55 -9.53 5.33
CA GLU A 45 3.71 -9.85 6.75
C GLU A 45 4.13 -8.62 7.59
N GLU A 46 5.13 -7.87 7.12
CA GLU A 46 5.61 -6.67 7.81
C GLU A 46 4.55 -5.57 7.85
N MET A 47 3.76 -5.42 6.79
CA MET A 47 2.65 -4.46 6.74
C MET A 47 1.55 -4.83 7.74
N VAL A 48 1.24 -6.12 7.90
CA VAL A 48 0.28 -6.60 8.91
C VAL A 48 0.83 -6.34 10.32
N ARG A 49 2.08 -6.72 10.57
CA ARG A 49 2.72 -6.58 11.89
C ARG A 49 2.75 -5.13 12.38
N ASN A 50 2.94 -4.18 11.46
CA ASN A 50 3.06 -2.76 11.78
C ASN A 50 1.82 -1.94 11.39
N ALA A 51 0.65 -2.56 11.22
CA ALA A 51 -0.54 -1.90 10.71
C ALA A 51 -0.98 -0.68 11.55
N ASP A 52 -0.81 -0.74 12.88
CA ASP A 52 -1.14 0.35 13.81
C ASP A 52 0.05 1.26 14.14
N GLY A 53 1.24 0.98 13.59
CA GLY A 53 2.49 1.66 13.93
C GLY A 53 2.97 2.64 12.86
N SER A 54 4.25 3.00 12.95
CA SER A 54 5.01 3.59 11.85
C SER A 54 5.87 2.52 11.18
N MET A 55 6.19 2.75 9.92
CA MET A 55 7.10 1.91 9.15
C MET A 55 8.14 2.79 8.49
N VAL A 56 9.34 2.25 8.31
CA VAL A 56 10.40 2.89 7.53
C VAL A 56 10.63 2.02 6.30
N CYS A 57 10.58 2.56 5.09
CA CYS A 57 10.88 1.77 3.89
C CYS A 57 12.40 1.55 3.74
N VAL A 58 12.81 0.70 2.80
CA VAL A 58 14.24 0.44 2.55
C VAL A 58 15.03 1.68 2.09
N ALA A 59 14.35 2.72 1.61
CA ALA A 59 14.94 4.01 1.25
C ALA A 59 15.02 4.99 2.44
N GLY A 60 14.70 4.56 3.66
CA GLY A 60 14.72 5.41 4.86
C GLY A 60 13.51 6.35 5.02
N LEU A 61 12.51 6.27 4.13
CA LEU A 61 11.30 7.11 4.24
C LEU A 61 10.34 6.55 5.29
N HIS A 62 9.80 7.44 6.12
CA HIS A 62 8.83 7.09 7.16
C HIS A 62 7.40 7.15 6.61
N GLY A 63 6.60 6.15 6.95
CA GLY A 63 5.19 6.05 6.61
C GLY A 63 4.36 5.52 7.78
N LYS A 64 3.04 5.65 7.67
CA LYS A 64 2.07 5.10 8.62
C LYS A 64 1.71 3.67 8.24
N GLY A 65 1.40 2.83 9.22
CA GLY A 65 0.74 1.55 9.00
C GLY A 65 -0.68 1.73 8.45
N LEU A 66 -1.19 0.71 7.74
CA LEU A 66 -2.48 0.77 7.06
C LEU A 66 -3.64 1.12 8.01
N ALA A 67 -3.68 0.55 9.21
CA ALA A 67 -4.74 0.82 10.19
C ALA A 67 -4.74 2.27 10.68
N ARG A 68 -3.55 2.89 10.76
CA ARG A 68 -3.42 4.32 11.06
C ARG A 68 -3.90 5.17 9.91
N ILE A 69 -3.47 4.86 8.68
CA ILE A 69 -3.88 5.60 7.48
C ILE A 69 -5.40 5.65 7.41
N LEU A 70 -6.06 4.49 7.46
CA LEU A 70 -7.52 4.40 7.40
C LEU A 70 -8.25 5.14 8.54
N ARG A 71 -7.60 5.34 9.69
CA ARG A 71 -8.19 6.02 10.86
C ARG A 71 -7.95 7.53 10.83
N GLU A 72 -6.76 7.95 10.42
CA GLU A 72 -6.26 9.30 10.61
C GLU A 72 -6.37 10.15 9.34
N ASP A 73 -6.29 9.51 8.17
CA ASP A 73 -6.18 10.19 6.87
C ASP A 73 -7.44 9.99 5.99
N GLY A 74 -8.44 9.25 6.50
CA GLY A 74 -9.71 9.01 5.81
C GLY A 74 -10.71 10.18 5.91
N PRO A 75 -11.94 10.00 5.39
CA PRO A 75 -12.53 8.75 4.94
C PRO A 75 -11.99 8.25 3.59
N PHE A 76 -12.00 6.92 3.39
CA PHE A 76 -11.67 6.28 2.12
C PHE A 76 -12.82 5.38 1.67
N ASP A 77 -13.13 5.39 0.36
CA ASP A 77 -14.16 4.53 -0.21
C ASP A 77 -13.61 3.18 -0.69
N LEU A 78 -12.35 3.17 -1.18
CA LEU A 78 -11.69 2.03 -1.77
C LEU A 78 -10.20 2.02 -1.42
N ALA A 79 -9.65 0.86 -1.08
CA ALA A 79 -8.23 0.64 -0.87
C ALA A 79 -7.69 -0.41 -1.86
N ILE A 80 -6.79 0.01 -2.74
CA ILE A 80 -6.10 -0.90 -3.68
C ILE A 80 -4.88 -1.49 -2.98
N LEU A 81 -4.94 -2.77 -2.63
CA LEU A 81 -3.84 -3.47 -1.95
C LEU A 81 -2.85 -4.05 -2.97
N MET A 82 -1.63 -3.52 -2.97
CA MET A 82 -0.51 -4.05 -3.75
C MET A 82 0.66 -4.45 -2.84
N ALA A 83 0.71 -5.74 -2.53
CA ALA A 83 1.72 -6.38 -1.68
C ALA A 83 1.97 -7.83 -2.17
N GLY A 84 3.02 -8.48 -1.67
CA GLY A 84 3.40 -9.85 -2.05
C GLY A 84 4.61 -9.94 -2.98
N THR A 85 4.95 -8.87 -3.69
CA THR A 85 6.13 -8.82 -4.60
C THR A 85 7.44 -9.04 -3.84
N ASN A 86 7.60 -8.37 -2.69
CA ASN A 86 8.78 -8.56 -1.83
C ASN A 86 8.76 -9.92 -1.16
N ASP A 87 7.59 -10.42 -0.75
CA ASP A 87 7.44 -11.74 -0.14
C ASP A 87 7.94 -12.84 -1.09
N MET A 88 7.51 -12.79 -2.36
CA MET A 88 8.01 -13.67 -3.42
C MET A 88 9.52 -13.52 -3.63
N GLY A 89 10.03 -12.28 -3.63
CA GLY A 89 11.47 -12.02 -3.73
C GLY A 89 12.31 -12.61 -2.59
N HIS A 90 11.71 -12.79 -1.41
CA HIS A 90 12.34 -13.45 -0.25
C HIS A 90 12.05 -14.96 -0.17
N GLY A 91 11.32 -15.53 -1.14
CA GLY A 91 10.98 -16.96 -1.16
C GLY A 91 9.94 -17.36 -0.12
N ALA A 92 9.03 -16.46 0.27
CA ALA A 92 7.91 -16.79 1.14
C ALA A 92 6.96 -17.80 0.46
N ALA A 93 6.36 -18.70 1.25
CA ALA A 93 5.35 -19.63 0.76
C ALA A 93 4.06 -18.90 0.38
N ASP A 94 3.42 -19.32 -0.72
CA ASP A 94 2.21 -18.70 -1.26
C ASP A 94 1.09 -18.60 -0.22
N GLU A 95 0.93 -19.63 0.63
CA GLU A 95 -0.08 -19.64 1.69
C GLU A 95 0.18 -18.56 2.75
N ALA A 96 1.45 -18.26 3.05
CA ALA A 96 1.80 -17.20 3.98
C ALA A 96 1.47 -15.82 3.38
N VAL A 97 1.83 -15.60 2.11
CA VAL A 97 1.51 -14.36 1.39
C VAL A 97 -0.01 -14.16 1.33
N LEU A 98 -0.77 -15.19 0.99
CA LEU A 98 -2.23 -15.12 0.90
C LEU A 98 -2.88 -14.86 2.27
N ARG A 99 -2.37 -15.49 3.33
CA ARG A 99 -2.82 -15.24 4.71
C ARG A 99 -2.66 -13.77 5.08
N ASP A 100 -1.50 -13.18 4.78
CA ASP A 100 -1.18 -11.81 5.16
C ASP A 100 -1.94 -10.79 4.29
N LEU A 101 -2.10 -11.05 2.99
CA LEU A 101 -3.00 -10.29 2.12
C LEU A 101 -4.46 -10.32 2.62
N ARG A 102 -4.94 -11.49 3.06
CA ARG A 102 -6.28 -11.62 3.65
C ARG A 102 -6.41 -10.81 4.94
N ALA A 103 -5.36 -10.77 5.76
CA ALA A 103 -5.36 -9.97 6.98
C ALA A 103 -5.45 -8.45 6.67
N LEU A 104 -4.71 -7.97 5.68
CA LEU A 104 -4.80 -6.57 5.20
C LEU A 104 -6.17 -6.25 4.60
N HIS A 105 -6.71 -7.15 3.78
CA HIS A 105 -8.07 -7.05 3.23
C HIS A 105 -9.10 -6.90 4.36
N LEU A 106 -9.12 -7.85 5.31
CA LEU A 106 -10.05 -7.80 6.45
C LEU A 106 -9.89 -6.53 7.30
N LEU A 107 -8.67 -5.99 7.39
CA LEU A 107 -8.41 -4.75 8.10
C LEU A 107 -9.11 -3.54 7.46
N CYS A 108 -9.09 -3.43 6.12
CA CYS A 108 -9.85 -2.41 5.39
C CYS A 108 -11.36 -2.57 5.62
N HIS A 109 -11.88 -3.79 5.44
CA HIS A 109 -13.31 -4.07 5.55
C HIS A 109 -13.85 -3.83 6.97
N ARG A 110 -13.07 -4.12 8.03
CA ARG A 110 -13.45 -3.79 9.42
C ARG A 110 -13.60 -2.29 9.66
N ARG A 111 -13.06 -1.44 8.79
CA ARG A 111 -13.20 0.03 8.85
C ARG A 111 -14.21 0.56 7.83
N GLY A 112 -14.95 -0.33 7.15
CA GLY A 112 -15.94 0.04 6.15
C GLY A 112 -15.35 0.42 4.79
N VAL A 113 -14.08 0.09 4.52
CA VAL A 113 -13.39 0.43 3.27
C VAL A 113 -13.31 -0.81 2.38
N ALA A 114 -13.81 -0.70 1.15
CA ALA A 114 -13.75 -1.79 0.17
C ALA A 114 -12.31 -1.99 -0.33
N THR A 115 -12.05 -3.17 -0.90
CA THR A 115 -10.77 -3.53 -1.56
C THR A 115 -11.04 -4.32 -2.82
#